data_AF-A0A8T3CU81-F1
#
_entry.id   AF-A0A8T3CU81-F1
#
_cell.length_a   1.000
_cell.length_b   1.000
_cell.length_c   1.000
_cell.angle_alpha   90.00
_cell.angle_beta   90.00
_cell.angle_gamma   90.00
#
_symmetry.space_group_name_H-M   'P 1'
#
loop_
_entity.id
_entity.type
_entity.pdbx_description
1 polymer ?
#
loop_
_entity_poly.entity_id
_entity_poly.type
_entity_poly.pdbx_seq_one_letter_code
_entity_poly.pdbx_strand_id
1 'polypeptide(L)'
;MLHWAILMMTLLLEPLHCDSKSVGASNGIQEAGALGRNATIISRTAEKLLERKQYVARSCKEIRDKYGVYDDGLYYLTTGIGVRYQTFCDMTTAGGGWTLVASVHENNMYGKCTVGDRWSSQQGNNPNLPEGDGSWSNLATFGSAEAATSDDYKNPGYYDIIAQDVSVWHVQNNAPIEHWTIGSILRYHTNSRFLTLQGGNLYHLFKRYPVRYKAGVCNTNRGPAVPIVYDYGNEESTKLLYGPNSRGEFVPGFITFRVFNTEQAAMAICSGVRPTGCQHGT
;
A
#
# COMPACT_ATOMS: atom_id res chain seq x y z
N MET A 1 17.48 -18.40 -1.46
CA MET A 1 17.93 -17.11 -0.89
C MET A 1 16.71 -16.22 -0.77
N LEU A 2 16.11 -16.14 0.42
CA LEU A 2 14.94 -15.31 0.66
C LEU A 2 15.39 -13.84 0.66
N HIS A 3 15.01 -13.10 -0.37
CA HIS A 3 15.02 -11.64 -0.30
C HIS A 3 13.76 -11.23 0.43
N TRP A 4 13.95 -10.68 1.64
CA TRP A 4 12.89 -10.11 2.47
C TRP A 4 12.35 -8.87 1.74
N ALA A 5 11.11 -8.98 1.27
CA ALA A 5 10.43 -7.92 0.57
C ALA A 5 9.05 -7.71 1.21
N ILE A 6 8.83 -6.50 1.68
CA ILE A 6 7.61 -6.01 2.31
C ILE A 6 6.61 -5.62 1.23
N LEU A 7 5.37 -6.05 1.35
CA LEU A 7 4.29 -5.64 0.45
C LEU A 7 3.68 -4.31 0.92
N MET A 8 4.07 -3.19 0.33
CA MET A 8 3.43 -1.89 0.58
C MET A 8 2.29 -1.67 -0.39
N MET A 9 1.04 -1.57 0.09
CA MET A 9 -0.13 -1.31 -0.76
C MET A 9 -0.55 0.16 -0.71
N THR A 10 -0.68 0.79 -1.90
CA THR A 10 -1.13 2.16 -2.07
C THR A 10 -2.38 2.29 -2.97
N LEU A 11 -3.21 3.33 -2.76
CA LEU A 11 -4.54 3.52 -3.41
C LEU A 11 -4.67 4.88 -4.15
N LEU A 12 -5.42 4.94 -5.28
CA LEU A 12 -5.58 6.14 -6.18
C LEU A 12 -7.06 6.44 -6.58
N LEU A 13 -7.52 7.72 -6.56
CA LEU A 13 -8.93 8.18 -6.70
C LEU A 13 -9.12 9.46 -7.58
N GLU A 14 -9.96 9.50 -8.62
CA GLU A 14 -10.22 10.70 -9.48
C GLU A 14 -11.49 11.50 -9.08
N PRO A 15 -11.47 12.86 -9.08
CA PRO A 15 -12.68 13.70 -9.08
C PRO A 15 -13.00 14.39 -10.43
N LEU A 16 -14.30 14.66 -10.63
CA LEU A 16 -14.92 15.42 -11.72
C LEU A 16 -14.54 16.93 -11.68
N HIS A 17 -14.34 17.52 -12.86
CA HIS A 17 -13.95 18.92 -13.05
C HIS A 17 -15.06 19.93 -12.70
N CYS A 18 -14.69 21.02 -12.04
CA CYS A 18 -15.34 22.32 -12.21
C CYS A 18 -14.26 23.42 -12.14
N ASP A 19 -14.22 24.25 -13.18
CA ASP A 19 -13.19 25.25 -13.47
C ASP A 19 -13.58 26.63 -12.90
N SER A 20 -12.59 27.43 -12.46
CA SER A 20 -12.71 28.89 -12.37
C SER A 20 -11.34 29.57 -12.24
N LYS A 21 -11.05 30.51 -13.15
CA LYS A 21 -9.85 31.36 -13.25
C LYS A 21 -9.99 32.70 -12.50
N SER A 22 -8.86 33.28 -12.03
CA SER A 22 -8.35 34.67 -12.24
C SER A 22 -7.20 34.93 -11.23
N VAL A 23 -5.96 35.37 -11.57
CA VAL A 23 -5.33 36.59 -12.17
C VAL A 23 -4.83 37.63 -11.12
N GLY A 24 -3.51 37.92 -11.19
CA GLY A 24 -2.82 39.19 -10.84
C GLY A 24 -2.22 39.30 -9.42
N ALA A 25 -1.13 40.01 -9.11
CA ALA A 25 0.12 40.47 -9.74
C ALA A 25 0.93 41.24 -8.65
N SER A 26 2.26 41.00 -8.54
CA SER A 26 3.42 41.89 -8.20
C SER A 26 3.21 43.19 -7.36
N ASN A 27 4.05 43.66 -6.40
CA ASN A 27 5.52 43.90 -6.38
C ASN A 27 6.02 44.55 -5.05
N GLY A 28 7.33 44.39 -4.71
CA GLY A 28 8.26 45.33 -4.00
C GLY A 28 8.24 45.38 -2.44
N ILE A 29 9.32 45.59 -1.65
CA ILE A 29 10.70 46.15 -1.80
C ILE A 29 11.63 45.67 -0.63
N GLN A 30 12.95 45.60 -0.90
CA GLN A 30 14.23 45.67 -0.10
C GLN A 30 14.20 45.92 1.43
N GLU A 31 15.23 45.67 2.28
CA GLU A 31 16.51 44.94 2.34
C GLU A 31 16.96 45.01 3.83
N ALA A 32 17.83 44.08 4.27
CA ALA A 32 18.96 44.28 5.22
C ALA A 32 19.09 43.16 6.27
N GLY A 33 20.33 42.70 6.46
CA GLY A 33 20.79 42.11 7.71
C GLY A 33 21.34 40.69 7.61
N ALA A 34 22.62 40.58 7.25
CA ALA A 34 23.35 39.32 7.26
C ALA A 34 23.50 38.76 8.69
N LEU A 35 22.86 37.61 8.95
CA LEU A 35 23.21 36.71 10.05
C LEU A 35 23.11 35.24 9.59
N GLY A 36 24.25 34.55 9.59
CA GLY A 36 24.35 33.09 9.72
C GLY A 36 23.81 32.23 8.57
N ARG A 37 24.71 31.82 7.66
CA ARG A 37 24.47 30.87 6.54
C ARG A 37 23.99 29.46 6.96
N ASN A 38 23.75 29.18 8.24
CA ASN A 38 23.25 27.91 8.76
C ASN A 38 21.79 27.96 9.30
N ALA A 39 21.19 29.14 9.45
CA ALA A 39 19.80 29.25 9.94
C ALA A 39 18.76 29.09 8.81
N THR A 40 19.12 29.38 7.57
CA THR A 40 18.19 29.43 6.42
C THR A 40 17.76 28.05 5.91
N ILE A 41 18.55 27.01 6.14
CA ILE A 41 18.25 25.63 5.67
C ILE A 41 17.25 24.95 6.61
N ILE A 42 17.32 25.23 7.92
CA ILE A 42 16.38 24.69 8.92
C ILE A 42 14.96 25.26 8.72
N SER A 43 14.85 26.49 8.20
CA SER A 43 13.57 27.16 7.92
C SER A 43 12.77 26.48 6.80
N ARG A 44 13.39 26.21 5.65
CA ARG A 44 12.66 25.70 4.46
C ARG A 44 12.10 24.30 4.64
N THR A 45 12.83 23.41 5.31
CA THR A 45 12.37 22.04 5.56
C THR A 45 11.23 22.03 6.59
N ALA A 46 11.33 22.87 7.63
CA ALA A 46 10.28 23.03 8.63
C ALA A 46 9.03 23.69 8.05
N GLU A 47 9.18 24.69 7.17
CA GLU A 47 8.09 25.33 6.42
C GLU A 47 7.37 24.31 5.52
N LYS A 48 8.11 23.53 4.72
CA LYS A 48 7.52 22.45 3.89
C LYS A 48 6.73 21.44 4.74
N LEU A 49 7.27 21.04 5.89
CA LEU A 49 6.58 20.12 6.82
C LEU A 49 5.33 20.75 7.45
N LEU A 50 5.34 22.06 7.69
CA LEU A 50 4.19 22.80 8.23
C LEU A 50 3.10 22.99 7.17
N GLU A 51 3.45 23.27 5.92
CA GLU A 51 2.49 23.32 4.80
C GLU A 51 1.81 21.97 4.60
N ARG A 52 2.57 20.86 4.65
CA ARG A 52 2.02 19.49 4.57
C ARG A 52 1.05 19.13 5.70
N LYS A 53 1.02 19.90 6.79
CA LYS A 53 0.04 19.74 7.88
C LYS A 53 -1.30 20.45 7.61
N GLN A 54 -1.37 21.39 6.67
CA GLN A 54 -2.56 22.22 6.46
C GLN A 54 -3.54 21.66 5.43
N TYR A 55 -3.14 20.67 4.63
CA TYR A 55 -4.02 20.08 3.64
C TYR A 55 -5.22 19.37 4.29
N VAL A 56 -6.41 19.75 3.87
CA VAL A 56 -7.65 19.03 4.20
C VAL A 56 -7.98 18.17 2.99
N ALA A 57 -7.53 16.92 3.06
CA ALA A 57 -7.67 15.93 2.00
C ALA A 57 -7.84 14.52 2.59
N ARG A 58 -8.61 13.69 1.89
CA ARG A 58 -8.85 12.27 2.24
C ARG A 58 -7.82 11.32 1.65
N SER A 59 -7.09 11.73 0.62
CA SER A 59 -6.08 10.92 -0.05
C SER A 59 -4.93 11.76 -0.61
N CYS A 60 -3.81 11.12 -0.91
CA CYS A 60 -2.69 11.74 -1.61
C CYS A 60 -3.09 12.25 -3.00
N LYS A 61 -3.99 11.56 -3.71
CA LYS A 61 -4.48 12.06 -5.00
C LYS A 61 -5.28 13.35 -4.87
N GLU A 62 -6.10 13.48 -3.83
CA GLU A 62 -6.77 14.75 -3.55
C GLU A 62 -5.76 15.86 -3.24
N ILE A 63 -4.71 15.57 -2.46
CA ILE A 63 -3.63 16.53 -2.20
C ILE A 63 -3.01 17.01 -3.52
N ARG A 64 -2.62 16.07 -4.37
CA ARG A 64 -1.99 16.34 -5.66
C ARG A 64 -2.90 17.17 -6.57
N ASP A 65 -4.14 16.72 -6.78
CA ASP A 65 -5.07 17.31 -7.74
C ASP A 65 -5.58 18.69 -7.28
N LYS A 66 -5.83 18.87 -5.98
CA LYS A 66 -6.41 20.11 -5.43
C LYS A 66 -5.36 21.18 -5.11
N TYR A 67 -4.19 20.77 -4.60
CA TYR A 67 -3.16 21.70 -4.12
C TYR A 67 -1.93 21.76 -5.02
N GLY A 68 -1.85 20.95 -6.09
CA GLY A 68 -0.72 20.96 -7.02
C GLY A 68 0.59 20.53 -6.37
N VAL A 69 0.53 19.57 -5.45
CA VAL A 69 1.71 19.06 -4.72
C VAL A 69 2.18 17.76 -5.35
N TYR A 70 3.45 17.74 -5.76
CA TYR A 70 4.05 16.63 -6.53
C TYR A 70 5.26 15.98 -5.84
N ASP A 71 5.67 16.46 -4.67
CA ASP A 71 6.80 15.88 -3.94
C ASP A 71 6.34 14.63 -3.17
N ASP A 72 7.07 13.53 -3.27
CA ASP A 72 6.87 12.36 -2.41
C ASP A 72 7.07 12.72 -0.91
N GLY A 73 6.53 11.87 -0.03
CA GLY A 73 6.84 11.90 1.41
C GLY A 73 5.64 11.77 2.33
N LEU A 74 5.81 12.16 3.59
CA LEU A 74 4.75 12.06 4.59
C LEU A 74 3.79 13.24 4.54
N TYR A 75 2.50 12.94 4.56
CA TYR A 75 1.39 13.89 4.58
C TYR A 75 0.36 13.49 5.63
N TYR A 76 -0.38 14.48 6.14
CA TYR A 76 -1.56 14.23 6.95
C TYR A 76 -2.81 14.12 6.08
N LEU A 77 -3.61 13.10 6.33
CA LEU A 77 -4.91 12.88 5.69
C LEU A 77 -6.00 12.83 6.77
N THR A 78 -7.23 13.09 6.36
CA THR A 78 -8.40 13.04 7.24
C THR A 78 -9.49 12.17 6.62
N THR A 79 -10.02 11.20 7.38
CA THR A 79 -11.11 10.34 6.90
C THR A 79 -12.42 11.11 6.74
N GLY A 80 -13.43 10.48 6.12
CA GLY A 80 -14.76 11.08 5.97
C GLY A 80 -15.45 11.40 7.31
N ILE A 81 -15.05 10.73 8.39
CA ILE A 81 -15.57 10.96 9.76
C ILE A 81 -14.64 11.84 10.61
N GLY A 82 -13.60 12.43 10.02
CA GLY A 82 -12.72 13.38 10.71
C GLY A 82 -11.50 12.77 11.42
N VAL A 83 -11.20 11.48 11.26
CA VAL A 83 -9.99 10.86 11.84
C VAL A 83 -8.77 11.32 11.06
N ARG A 84 -7.85 12.01 11.74
CA ARG A 84 -6.60 12.49 11.14
C ARG A 84 -5.47 11.49 11.37
N TYR A 85 -4.72 11.17 10.32
CA TYR A 85 -3.58 10.25 10.38
C TYR A 85 -2.47 10.70 9.40
N GLN A 86 -1.24 10.27 9.66
CA GLN A 86 -0.10 10.53 8.78
C GLN A 86 0.23 9.28 7.96
N THR A 87 0.53 9.48 6.68
CA THR A 87 0.97 8.39 5.80
C THR A 87 1.91 8.89 4.71
N PHE A 88 2.57 7.95 4.01
CA PHE A 88 3.39 8.23 2.85
C PHE A 88 2.53 8.40 1.59
N CYS A 89 2.83 9.45 0.83
CA CYS A 89 2.31 9.68 -0.51
C CYS A 89 3.42 9.47 -1.53
N ASP A 90 3.17 8.58 -2.47
CA ASP A 90 3.91 8.50 -3.72
C ASP A 90 3.22 9.40 -4.75
N MET A 91 3.87 10.53 -5.01
CA MET A 91 3.43 11.57 -5.94
C MET A 91 4.12 11.44 -7.31
N THR A 92 4.86 10.35 -7.54
CA THR A 92 5.70 10.16 -8.74
C THR A 92 5.16 9.06 -9.65
N THR A 93 4.86 7.87 -9.12
CA THR A 93 4.52 6.68 -9.93
C THR A 93 3.23 6.89 -10.73
N ALA A 94 3.25 6.62 -12.04
CA ALA A 94 2.07 6.74 -12.92
C ALA A 94 1.32 8.09 -12.78
N GLY A 95 2.07 9.18 -12.59
CA GLY A 95 1.54 10.53 -12.38
C GLY A 95 1.30 10.91 -10.92
N GLY A 96 1.40 9.96 -9.98
CA GLY A 96 1.36 10.21 -8.53
C GLY A 96 -0.01 10.06 -7.87
N GLY A 97 -0.12 10.51 -6.62
CA GLY A 97 -1.36 10.49 -5.84
C GLY A 97 -1.65 9.16 -5.14
N TRP A 98 -0.66 8.27 -5.07
CA TRP A 98 -0.77 6.98 -4.41
C TRP A 98 -0.65 7.13 -2.90
N THR A 99 -1.64 6.65 -2.16
CA THR A 99 -1.67 6.73 -0.68
C THR A 99 -1.27 5.42 -0.05
N LEU A 100 -0.18 5.36 0.73
CA LEU A 100 0.16 4.15 1.50
C LEU A 100 -0.94 3.89 2.52
N VAL A 101 -1.52 2.69 2.51
CA VAL A 101 -2.60 2.32 3.44
C VAL A 101 -2.28 1.11 4.29
N ALA A 102 -1.40 0.24 3.80
CA ALA A 102 -0.99 -0.96 4.52
C ALA A 102 0.41 -1.43 4.11
N SER A 103 1.04 -2.16 5.01
CA SER A 103 2.28 -2.90 4.81
C SER A 103 2.17 -4.28 5.47
N VAL A 104 2.51 -5.33 4.73
CA VAL A 104 2.65 -6.70 5.26
C VAL A 104 4.12 -6.97 5.51
N HIS A 105 4.49 -7.16 6.77
CA HIS A 105 5.85 -7.37 7.21
C HIS A 105 5.97 -8.70 7.96
N GLU A 106 6.94 -9.52 7.55
CA GLU A 106 7.28 -10.75 8.25
C GLU A 106 8.37 -10.48 9.30
N ASN A 107 8.03 -10.63 10.57
CA ASN A 107 8.96 -10.40 11.68
C ASN A 107 9.77 -11.64 12.07
N ASN A 108 9.23 -12.85 11.88
CA ASN A 108 9.90 -14.09 12.22
C ASN A 108 9.31 -15.30 11.46
N MET A 109 9.94 -15.65 10.33
CA MET A 109 9.52 -16.78 9.49
C MET A 109 9.48 -18.15 10.22
N TYR A 110 10.18 -18.29 11.35
CA TYR A 110 10.15 -19.49 12.19
C TYR A 110 8.99 -19.51 13.18
N GLY A 111 8.43 -18.34 13.52
CA GLY A 111 7.19 -18.21 14.28
C GLY A 111 6.01 -18.53 13.38
N LYS A 112 5.21 -19.54 13.74
CA LYS A 112 4.03 -19.93 12.94
C LYS A 112 2.78 -19.39 13.59
N CYS A 113 2.28 -18.27 13.05
CA CYS A 113 1.09 -17.59 13.55
C CYS A 113 1.25 -17.14 15.02
N THR A 114 2.35 -16.42 15.27
CA THR A 114 2.76 -15.89 16.57
C THR A 114 2.59 -14.37 16.64
N VAL A 115 3.00 -13.74 17.75
CA VAL A 115 2.96 -12.28 17.88
C VAL A 115 3.72 -11.61 16.73
N GLY A 116 3.06 -10.70 16.03
CA GLY A 116 3.53 -10.06 14.80
C GLY A 116 2.80 -10.52 13.54
N ASP A 117 2.20 -11.72 13.52
CA ASP A 117 1.50 -12.28 12.35
C ASP A 117 0.08 -11.70 12.13
N ARG A 118 -0.08 -10.37 12.18
CA ARG A 118 -1.38 -9.68 12.21
C ARG A 118 -2.20 -9.86 10.93
N TRP A 119 -1.53 -10.11 9.81
CA TRP A 119 -2.18 -10.35 8.51
C TRP A 119 -2.60 -11.81 8.31
N SER A 120 -2.30 -12.69 9.26
CA SER A 120 -2.80 -14.06 9.31
C SER A 120 -3.51 -14.31 10.65
N SER A 121 -2.80 -14.82 11.65
CA SER A 121 -3.28 -15.11 13.00
C SER A 121 -2.12 -14.95 13.98
N GLN A 122 -2.35 -14.28 15.11
CA GLN A 122 -1.40 -14.29 16.23
C GLN A 122 -1.75 -15.34 17.29
N GLN A 123 -2.78 -16.16 17.04
CA GLN A 123 -3.32 -17.18 17.95
C GLN A 123 -2.98 -18.60 17.50
N GLY A 124 -1.87 -18.77 16.79
CA GLY A 124 -1.45 -20.03 16.21
C GLY A 124 -2.32 -20.48 15.04
N ASN A 125 -2.04 -21.68 14.55
CA ASN A 125 -2.84 -22.38 13.55
C ASN A 125 -4.05 -23.05 14.22
N ASN A 126 -5.15 -22.32 14.32
CA ASN A 126 -6.35 -22.76 15.04
C ASN A 126 -7.57 -22.87 14.10
N PRO A 127 -8.07 -24.09 13.79
CA PRO A 127 -9.23 -24.25 12.92
C PRO A 127 -10.54 -23.67 13.51
N ASN A 128 -10.59 -23.45 14.82
CA ASN A 128 -11.72 -22.78 15.48
C ASN A 128 -11.67 -21.25 15.36
N LEU A 129 -10.55 -20.70 14.86
CA LEU A 129 -10.40 -19.29 14.49
C LEU A 129 -10.13 -19.18 12.99
N PRO A 130 -11.12 -19.53 12.13
CA PRO A 130 -10.88 -19.68 10.70
C PRO A 130 -10.57 -18.38 9.96
N GLU A 131 -10.83 -17.22 10.55
CA GLU A 131 -10.52 -15.89 9.99
C GLU A 131 -9.18 -15.32 10.51
N GLY A 132 -8.51 -16.04 11.44
CA GLY A 132 -7.35 -15.53 12.15
C GLY A 132 -7.66 -14.20 12.86
N ASP A 133 -6.76 -13.22 12.72
CA ASP A 133 -6.93 -11.88 13.29
C ASP A 133 -7.96 -11.03 12.50
N GLY A 134 -8.32 -11.45 11.28
CA GLY A 134 -9.34 -10.77 10.46
C GLY A 134 -8.93 -9.37 9.96
N SER A 135 -7.65 -9.00 10.06
CA SER A 135 -7.12 -7.65 9.75
C SER A 135 -7.46 -7.14 8.35
N TRP A 136 -7.65 -8.02 7.37
CA TRP A 136 -8.03 -7.65 6.00
C TRP A 136 -9.43 -7.02 5.88
N SER A 137 -10.35 -7.32 6.80
CA SER A 137 -11.76 -6.93 6.70
C SER A 137 -12.35 -6.37 8.01
N ASN A 138 -11.50 -5.96 8.93
CA ASN A 138 -11.86 -5.22 10.15
C ASN A 138 -11.37 -3.76 10.08
N LEU A 139 -11.76 -2.94 11.06
CA LEU A 139 -11.39 -1.52 11.16
C LEU A 139 -10.15 -1.27 12.03
N ALA A 140 -9.52 -2.32 12.56
CA ALA A 140 -8.32 -2.17 13.39
C ALA A 140 -7.17 -1.57 12.56
N THR A 141 -6.37 -0.73 13.19
CA THR A 141 -5.19 -0.06 12.61
C THR A 141 -3.98 -0.30 13.51
N PHE A 142 -2.78 -0.34 12.94
CA PHE A 142 -1.54 -0.62 13.65
C PHE A 142 -0.33 -0.04 12.91
N GLY A 143 0.76 0.16 13.65
CA GLY A 143 2.02 0.69 13.12
C GLY A 143 1.98 2.18 12.77
N SER A 144 3.08 2.65 12.18
CA SER A 144 3.23 3.99 11.60
C SER A 144 3.82 3.87 10.20
N ALA A 145 3.64 4.90 9.37
CA ALA A 145 4.19 4.88 8.01
C ALA A 145 5.72 4.76 8.04
N GLU A 146 6.41 5.49 8.89
CA GLU A 146 7.88 5.42 9.01
C GLU A 146 8.38 4.02 9.41
N ALA A 147 7.59 3.28 10.19
CA ALA A 147 7.93 1.93 10.63
C ALA A 147 7.38 0.83 9.69
N ALA A 148 6.80 1.18 8.54
CA ALA A 148 6.13 0.22 7.66
C ALA A 148 7.05 -0.85 7.06
N THR A 149 8.37 -0.65 7.13
CA THR A 149 9.38 -1.67 6.77
C THR A 149 9.96 -2.42 7.96
N SER A 150 9.53 -2.11 9.18
CA SER A 150 10.07 -2.67 10.43
C SER A 150 9.02 -3.42 11.24
N ASP A 151 7.75 -3.14 11.02
CA ASP A 151 6.61 -3.90 11.51
C ASP A 151 5.42 -3.71 10.54
N ASP A 152 4.34 -4.45 10.75
CA ASP A 152 3.11 -4.27 10.01
C ASP A 152 2.57 -2.85 10.13
N TYR A 153 1.99 -2.35 9.03
CA TYR A 153 1.33 -1.06 9.01
C TYR A 153 -0.08 -1.20 8.43
N LYS A 154 -1.06 -0.54 9.06
CA LYS A 154 -2.40 -0.36 8.51
C LYS A 154 -3.01 0.91 9.09
N ASN A 155 -3.42 1.84 8.22
CA ASN A 155 -4.03 3.11 8.63
C ASN A 155 -5.52 3.20 8.24
N PRO A 156 -6.27 4.21 8.72
CA PRO A 156 -7.68 4.38 8.39
C PRO A 156 -8.00 4.50 6.90
N GLY A 157 -7.04 4.96 6.09
CA GLY A 157 -7.20 5.05 4.63
C GLY A 157 -7.47 3.70 3.96
N TYR A 158 -7.04 2.59 4.58
CA TYR A 158 -7.28 1.23 4.08
C TYR A 158 -8.77 0.90 3.87
N TYR A 159 -9.63 1.42 4.75
CA TYR A 159 -11.08 1.20 4.71
C TYR A 159 -11.89 2.46 4.37
N ASP A 160 -11.29 3.65 4.46
CA ASP A 160 -11.99 4.93 4.22
C ASP A 160 -11.87 5.44 2.77
N ILE A 161 -10.72 5.26 2.11
CA ILE A 161 -10.48 5.82 0.77
C ILE A 161 -11.27 5.04 -0.29
N ILE A 162 -11.88 5.73 -1.25
CA ILE A 162 -12.64 5.15 -2.38
C ILE A 162 -11.77 5.12 -3.65
N ALA A 163 -10.80 4.24 -3.73
CA ALA A 163 -9.87 4.16 -4.86
C ALA A 163 -10.35 3.32 -6.05
N GLN A 164 -9.56 3.39 -7.12
CA GLN A 164 -9.76 2.67 -8.38
C GLN A 164 -8.74 1.54 -8.55
N ASP A 165 -7.49 1.75 -8.13
CA ASP A 165 -6.38 0.84 -8.38
C ASP A 165 -5.50 0.64 -7.14
N VAL A 166 -4.65 -0.39 -7.18
CA VAL A 166 -3.60 -0.64 -6.18
C VAL A 166 -2.22 -0.48 -6.77
N SER A 167 -1.28 0.06 -6.01
CA SER A 167 0.15 -0.04 -6.28
C SER A 167 0.84 -0.82 -5.16
N VAL A 168 1.86 -1.59 -5.52
CA VAL A 168 2.60 -2.47 -4.64
C VAL A 168 4.09 -2.29 -4.81
N TRP A 169 4.76 -2.01 -3.71
CA TRP A 169 6.23 -2.01 -3.65
C TRP A 169 6.71 -3.14 -2.77
N HIS A 170 7.78 -3.81 -3.19
CA HIS A 170 8.53 -4.81 -2.44
C HIS A 170 9.81 -4.17 -1.90
N VAL A 171 9.79 -3.76 -0.64
CA VAL A 171 10.88 -2.99 -0.01
C VAL A 171 11.64 -3.88 0.98
N GLN A 172 12.97 -3.73 1.08
CA GLN A 172 13.76 -4.47 2.06
C GLN A 172 13.39 -4.08 3.51
N ASN A 173 13.44 -5.05 4.43
CA ASN A 173 13.17 -4.80 5.84
C ASN A 173 14.13 -3.75 6.42
N ASN A 174 13.59 -2.89 7.29
CA ASN A 174 14.26 -1.79 7.96
C ASN A 174 14.82 -0.69 7.04
N ALA A 175 14.42 -0.64 5.77
CA ALA A 175 14.79 0.46 4.90
C ALA A 175 14.10 1.76 5.35
N PRO A 176 14.85 2.86 5.55
CA PRO A 176 14.25 4.14 5.93
C PRO A 176 13.41 4.70 4.76
N ILE A 177 12.42 5.53 5.10
CA ILE A 177 11.38 5.99 4.17
C ILE A 177 11.92 6.73 2.95
N GLU A 178 13.04 7.45 3.10
CA GLU A 178 13.72 8.17 2.03
C GLU A 178 14.33 7.24 0.98
N HIS A 179 14.54 5.96 1.34
CA HIS A 179 15.17 4.98 0.48
C HIS A 179 14.19 3.97 -0.11
N TRP A 180 12.89 4.02 0.18
CA TRP A 180 11.94 3.02 -0.33
C TRP A 180 11.89 2.96 -1.85
N THR A 181 11.96 4.10 -2.55
CA THR A 181 11.93 4.15 -4.02
C THR A 181 13.15 3.48 -4.65
N ILE A 182 14.33 3.64 -4.05
CA ILE A 182 15.62 3.12 -4.55
C ILE A 182 15.88 1.69 -4.06
N GLY A 183 15.46 1.38 -2.83
CA GLY A 183 15.64 0.08 -2.16
C GLY A 183 14.56 -0.95 -2.50
N SER A 184 13.58 -0.60 -3.33
CA SER A 184 12.55 -1.53 -3.80
C SER A 184 13.13 -2.55 -4.77
N ILE A 185 12.84 -3.84 -4.58
CA ILE A 185 13.22 -4.91 -5.50
C ILE A 185 12.15 -5.21 -6.56
N LEU A 186 10.92 -4.74 -6.33
CA LEU A 186 9.81 -4.81 -7.27
C LEU A 186 8.85 -3.65 -7.00
N ARG A 187 8.38 -2.96 -8.04
CA ARG A 187 7.31 -1.97 -7.94
C ARG A 187 6.37 -2.15 -9.12
N TYR A 188 5.07 -2.17 -8.84
CA TYR A 188 4.07 -2.29 -9.88
C TYR A 188 2.73 -1.71 -9.43
N HIS A 189 1.85 -1.44 -10.38
CA HIS A 189 0.49 -0.97 -10.12
C HIS A 189 -0.52 -1.62 -11.05
N THR A 190 -1.80 -1.59 -10.66
CA THR A 190 -2.91 -1.87 -11.58
C THR A 190 -3.36 -0.57 -12.25
N ASN A 191 -3.91 -0.65 -13.46
CA ASN A 191 -4.44 0.51 -14.19
C ASN A 191 -5.83 0.25 -14.79
N SER A 192 -6.53 -0.75 -14.26
CA SER A 192 -7.82 -1.23 -14.78
C SER A 192 -9.01 -0.68 -13.99
N ARG A 193 -8.76 0.11 -12.94
CA ARG A 193 -9.79 0.70 -12.06
C ARG A 193 -10.65 -0.36 -11.36
N PHE A 194 -10.09 -1.55 -11.15
CA PHE A 194 -10.84 -2.73 -10.70
C PHE A 194 -11.51 -2.54 -9.34
N LEU A 195 -10.96 -1.71 -8.43
CA LEU A 195 -11.54 -1.46 -7.12
C LEU A 195 -12.89 -0.77 -7.19
N THR A 196 -13.19 -0.04 -8.28
CA THR A 196 -14.51 0.58 -8.50
C THR A 196 -15.63 -0.44 -8.37
N LEU A 197 -15.43 -1.65 -8.90
CA LEU A 197 -16.41 -2.74 -8.82
C LEU A 197 -16.32 -3.52 -7.50
N GLN A 198 -15.26 -3.33 -6.71
CA GLN A 198 -15.01 -4.02 -5.44
C GLN A 198 -15.30 -3.15 -4.20
N GLY A 199 -16.00 -2.04 -4.36
CA GLY A 199 -16.38 -1.14 -3.25
C GLY A 199 -15.33 -0.07 -2.93
N GLY A 200 -14.33 0.12 -3.78
CA GLY A 200 -13.37 1.22 -3.72
C GLY A 200 -12.08 0.93 -2.94
N ASN A 201 -12.01 -0.15 -2.15
CA ASN A 201 -10.79 -0.47 -1.41
C ASN A 201 -10.70 -1.95 -1.05
N LEU A 202 -9.58 -2.33 -0.44
CA LEU A 202 -9.29 -3.71 -0.06
C LEU A 202 -10.16 -4.19 1.10
N TYR A 203 -10.57 -3.31 2.01
CA TYR A 203 -11.53 -3.66 3.06
C TYR A 203 -12.83 -4.19 2.45
N HIS A 204 -13.43 -3.47 1.49
CA HIS A 204 -14.65 -3.92 0.83
C HIS A 204 -14.42 -5.14 -0.07
N LEU A 205 -13.26 -5.23 -0.73
CA LEU A 205 -12.87 -6.42 -1.48
C LEU A 205 -12.86 -7.66 -0.59
N PHE A 206 -12.19 -7.62 0.57
CA PHE A 206 -12.09 -8.77 1.47
C PHE A 206 -13.37 -9.03 2.28
N LYS A 207 -14.27 -8.04 2.41
CA LYS A 207 -15.65 -8.32 2.85
C LYS A 207 -16.41 -9.17 1.83
N ARG A 208 -16.21 -8.94 0.52
CA ARG A 208 -16.82 -9.75 -0.55
C ARG A 208 -16.12 -11.10 -0.75
N TYR A 209 -14.81 -11.13 -0.55
CA TYR A 209 -13.98 -12.32 -0.65
C TYR A 209 -13.29 -12.59 0.70
N PRO A 210 -14.00 -13.21 1.67
CA PRO A 210 -13.43 -13.44 3.00
C PRO A 210 -12.16 -14.27 2.96
N VAL A 211 -11.15 -13.83 3.70
CA VAL A 211 -9.92 -14.59 3.99
C VAL A 211 -10.22 -15.50 5.17
N ARG A 212 -10.79 -16.68 4.87
CA ARG A 212 -11.32 -17.60 5.88
C ARG A 212 -11.07 -19.05 5.50
N TYR A 213 -10.51 -19.83 6.42
CA TYR A 213 -10.31 -21.27 6.29
C TYR A 213 -11.64 -21.98 5.97
N LYS A 214 -11.61 -22.93 5.01
CA LYS A 214 -12.77 -23.68 4.52
C LYS A 214 -13.90 -22.85 3.89
N ALA A 215 -13.65 -21.60 3.53
CA ALA A 215 -14.64 -20.78 2.81
C ALA A 215 -14.69 -21.05 1.29
N GLY A 216 -13.86 -21.96 0.78
CA GLY A 216 -13.83 -22.32 -0.63
C GLY A 216 -12.78 -23.38 -0.94
N VAL A 217 -12.63 -23.68 -2.23
CA VAL A 217 -11.64 -24.64 -2.74
C VAL A 217 -10.76 -24.00 -3.80
N CYS A 218 -9.56 -24.55 -3.97
CA CYS A 218 -8.59 -24.13 -4.96
C CYS A 218 -9.20 -24.07 -6.37
N ASN A 219 -8.75 -23.12 -7.20
CA ASN A 219 -9.17 -22.86 -8.59
C ASN A 219 -10.64 -22.49 -8.83
N THR A 220 -11.56 -22.84 -7.93
CA THR A 220 -13.00 -22.59 -8.08
C THR A 220 -13.42 -21.29 -7.42
N ASN A 221 -12.97 -21.05 -6.19
CA ASN A 221 -13.41 -19.91 -5.38
C ASN A 221 -12.35 -18.81 -5.26
N ARG A 222 -11.45 -18.71 -6.23
CA ARG A 222 -10.45 -17.63 -6.28
C ARG A 222 -11.15 -16.26 -6.40
N GLY A 223 -10.60 -15.24 -5.74
CA GLY A 223 -10.98 -13.86 -5.99
C GLY A 223 -10.38 -13.32 -7.30
N PRO A 224 -10.46 -12.00 -7.53
CA PRO A 224 -9.97 -11.39 -8.77
C PRO A 224 -8.45 -11.54 -8.92
N ALA A 225 -8.01 -11.82 -10.14
CA ALA A 225 -6.62 -11.73 -10.57
C ALA A 225 -6.51 -10.58 -11.58
N VAL A 226 -5.80 -9.52 -11.22
CA VAL A 226 -5.77 -8.25 -11.95
C VAL A 226 -4.41 -8.08 -12.60
N PRO A 227 -4.32 -7.78 -13.91
CA PRO A 227 -3.04 -7.47 -14.56
C PRO A 227 -2.34 -6.28 -13.90
N ILE A 228 -1.01 -6.32 -13.87
CA ILE A 228 -0.18 -5.22 -13.33
C ILE A 228 0.74 -4.64 -14.40
N VAL A 229 1.13 -3.39 -14.20
CA VAL A 229 2.16 -2.67 -14.94
C VAL A 229 3.35 -2.51 -14.01
N TYR A 230 4.54 -2.94 -14.45
CA TYR A 230 5.76 -2.82 -13.65
C TYR A 230 6.35 -1.41 -13.75
N ASP A 231 6.58 -0.79 -12.59
CA ASP A 231 7.33 0.46 -12.45
C ASP A 231 8.83 0.19 -12.17
N TYR A 232 9.12 -0.99 -11.60
CA TYR A 232 10.46 -1.52 -11.41
C TYR A 232 10.43 -3.06 -11.35
N GLY A 233 11.37 -3.71 -12.03
CA GLY A 233 11.37 -5.15 -12.28
C GLY A 233 10.48 -5.54 -13.45
N ASN A 234 10.21 -6.84 -13.60
CA ASN A 234 9.41 -7.39 -14.69
C ASN A 234 8.87 -8.79 -14.29
N GLU A 235 8.23 -9.47 -15.24
CA GLU A 235 7.69 -10.82 -15.06
C GLU A 235 8.77 -11.84 -14.66
N GLU A 236 9.94 -11.77 -15.29
CA GLU A 236 11.06 -12.68 -15.02
C GLU A 236 11.64 -12.44 -13.62
N SER A 237 11.93 -11.18 -13.27
CA SER A 237 12.42 -10.85 -11.93
C SER A 237 11.41 -11.25 -10.86
N THR A 238 10.11 -11.03 -11.11
CA THR A 238 9.03 -11.46 -10.21
C THR A 238 9.04 -12.98 -10.03
N LYS A 239 9.12 -13.74 -11.12
CA LYS A 239 9.21 -15.21 -11.06
C LYS A 239 10.42 -15.68 -10.27
N LEU A 240 11.54 -14.97 -10.39
CA LEU A 240 12.79 -15.31 -9.70
C LEU A 240 12.77 -14.98 -8.20
N LEU A 241 11.92 -14.05 -7.74
CA LEU A 241 11.71 -13.78 -6.30
C LEU A 241 11.08 -14.98 -5.56
N TYR A 242 10.32 -15.81 -6.28
CA TYR A 242 9.70 -17.01 -5.72
C TYR A 242 10.62 -18.24 -5.79
N GLY A 243 10.36 -19.19 -4.87
CA GLY A 243 11.09 -20.46 -4.79
C GLY A 243 11.00 -21.26 -6.10
N PRO A 244 12.03 -22.03 -6.47
CA PRO A 244 12.11 -22.68 -7.78
C PRO A 244 10.95 -23.66 -8.04
N ASN A 245 10.49 -24.37 -7.02
CA ASN A 245 9.43 -25.37 -7.14
C ASN A 245 8.06 -24.76 -7.46
N SER A 246 7.77 -23.54 -6.98
CA SER A 246 6.48 -22.89 -7.23
C SER A 246 6.41 -22.20 -8.59
N ARG A 247 7.53 -22.01 -9.30
CA ARG A 247 7.60 -21.29 -10.58
C ARG A 247 6.81 -21.93 -11.74
N GLY A 248 6.39 -23.18 -11.60
CA GLY A 248 5.48 -23.87 -12.52
C GLY A 248 4.00 -23.76 -12.16
N GLU A 249 3.68 -23.22 -10.97
CA GLU A 249 2.32 -23.16 -10.41
C GLU A 249 1.75 -21.73 -10.36
N PHE A 250 2.35 -20.79 -11.11
CA PHE A 250 1.82 -19.46 -11.28
C PHE A 250 2.27 -18.82 -12.60
N VAL A 251 1.57 -17.75 -12.98
CA VAL A 251 1.94 -16.85 -14.06
C VAL A 251 2.26 -15.47 -13.46
N PRO A 252 3.45 -14.88 -13.67
CA PRO A 252 3.77 -13.52 -13.22
C PRO A 252 2.95 -12.46 -13.98
N GLY A 253 3.01 -11.20 -13.55
CA GLY A 253 2.31 -10.08 -14.22
C GLY A 253 0.88 -9.85 -13.75
N PHE A 254 0.51 -10.35 -12.58
CA PHE A 254 -0.80 -10.13 -11.96
C PHE A 254 -0.69 -9.81 -10.48
N ILE A 255 -1.72 -9.22 -9.89
CA ILE A 255 -1.97 -9.33 -8.45
C ILE A 255 -3.27 -10.08 -8.24
N THR A 256 -3.24 -11.09 -7.36
CA THR A 256 -4.41 -11.94 -7.11
C THR A 256 -4.85 -11.82 -5.67
N PHE A 257 -6.16 -11.71 -5.46
CA PHE A 257 -6.75 -11.60 -4.14
C PHE A 257 -7.55 -12.86 -3.80
N ARG A 258 -7.47 -13.27 -2.54
CA ARG A 258 -8.18 -14.41 -1.92
C ARG A 258 -8.09 -15.68 -2.77
N VAL A 259 -7.04 -16.47 -2.53
CA VAL A 259 -6.87 -17.81 -3.11
C VAL A 259 -7.00 -18.89 -2.04
N PHE A 260 -7.29 -20.12 -2.47
CA PHE A 260 -7.32 -21.30 -1.59
C PHE A 260 -6.27 -22.29 -2.03
N ASN A 261 -5.61 -22.93 -1.06
CA ASN A 261 -4.72 -24.06 -1.32
C ASN A 261 -5.49 -25.40 -1.32
N THR A 262 -4.77 -26.51 -1.47
CA THR A 262 -5.34 -27.88 -1.45
C THR A 262 -6.11 -28.18 -0.17
N GLU A 263 -5.64 -27.69 0.98
CA GLU A 263 -6.23 -27.91 2.31
C GLU A 263 -7.34 -26.89 2.64
N GLN A 264 -7.74 -26.04 1.69
CA GLN A 264 -8.74 -24.99 1.86
C GLN A 264 -8.33 -23.86 2.81
N ALA A 265 -7.02 -23.71 3.07
CA ALA A 265 -6.47 -22.50 3.69
C ALA A 265 -6.57 -21.32 2.73
N ALA A 266 -6.97 -20.17 3.26
CA ALA A 266 -7.14 -18.96 2.48
C ALA A 266 -5.87 -18.10 2.58
N MET A 267 -5.29 -17.75 1.44
CA MET A 267 -4.26 -16.70 1.35
C MET A 267 -4.89 -15.40 0.85
N ALA A 268 -4.58 -14.30 1.52
CA ALA A 268 -5.17 -13.01 1.20
C ALA A 268 -4.71 -12.46 -0.16
N ILE A 269 -3.40 -12.49 -0.45
CA ILE A 269 -2.81 -11.87 -1.64
C ILE A 269 -1.74 -12.79 -2.23
N CYS A 270 -1.72 -12.93 -3.55
CA CYS A 270 -0.55 -13.37 -4.32
C CYS A 270 -0.01 -12.15 -5.07
N SER A 271 1.16 -11.68 -4.64
CA SER A 271 1.76 -10.43 -5.11
C SER A 271 2.57 -10.64 -6.37
N GLY A 272 2.26 -9.96 -7.47
CA GLY A 272 3.00 -10.09 -8.73
C GLY A 272 2.73 -11.38 -9.51
N VAL A 273 1.88 -12.28 -9.01
CA VAL A 273 1.53 -13.54 -9.68
C VAL A 273 0.03 -13.88 -9.65
N ARG A 274 -0.41 -14.63 -10.66
CA ARG A 274 -1.68 -15.36 -10.71
C ARG A 274 -1.42 -16.85 -10.56
N PRO A 275 -1.86 -17.49 -9.47
CA PRO A 275 -1.65 -18.92 -9.30
C PRO A 275 -2.43 -19.76 -10.31
N THR A 276 -1.80 -20.87 -10.73
CA THR A 276 -2.34 -21.92 -11.61
C THR A 276 -2.37 -23.29 -10.94
N GLY A 277 -1.57 -23.50 -9.90
CA GLY A 277 -1.59 -24.69 -9.04
C GLY A 277 -2.43 -24.50 -7.77
N CYS A 278 -2.18 -25.34 -6.77
CA CYS A 278 -2.86 -25.30 -5.46
C CYS A 278 -1.88 -25.34 -4.28
N GLN A 279 -0.56 -25.47 -4.53
CA GLN A 279 0.45 -25.48 -3.48
C GLN A 279 0.82 -24.05 -3.11
N HIS A 280 -0.06 -23.40 -2.36
CA HIS A 280 0.14 -22.04 -1.87
C HIS A 280 0.19 -22.05 -0.35
N GLY A 281 1.18 -21.38 0.24
CA GLY A 281 1.27 -21.22 1.70
C GLY A 281 1.75 -22.44 2.48
N THR A 282 2.39 -23.40 1.81
CA THR A 282 3.12 -24.53 2.43
C THR A 282 4.54 -24.15 2.82
#